data_AF-A0A3M6X773-F1
#
_entry.id   AF-A0A3M6X773-F1
#
_cell.length_a   1.000
_cell.length_b   1.000
_cell.length_c   1.000
_cell.angle_alpha   90.00
_cell.angle_beta   90.00
_cell.angle_gamma   90.00
#
_symmetry.space_group_name_H-M   'P 1'
#
loop_
_entity.id
_entity.type
_entity.pdbx_description
1 polymer ?
#
loop_
_entity_poly.entity_id
_entity_poly.type
_entity_poly.pdbx_seq_one_letter_code
_entity_poly.pdbx_strand_id
1 'polypeptide(L)'
;MSGLVAFFFKRQWLVYTAAVLLRLALLVYGRWQDSNSPVKYTDIDYLVFTDAARYVSIGRSPYDRTTYRYTPLLAWLLYPTTWGGPWFEFGKCLFAFGDILTGFLIARSLMEQAGFSKERALKYASIWLLNPMVANISTRGSSEGLVVAMVVPILLQVLRGRIWICGFLLGVAVHVKIYPFIYAAAVFWWLGPKSRNGVKTTESSPSKSSWPETILELVNRQRQALVTASALAFTLLNGVMFNAYGMPFIKHTYLYHFTRLDHRHNFSVYNTVLHLNSAYPSQASDLRVESLAFIPQLLLAVVVIPLICAKRDLAGTMLAQTFAFVTFNKVCTSQVSARLSSGFLAKPHGFSKGAESLDATNSCAGCDSAKHHHLYSILQTDHHALFTNNGRLEPAKPKQCNSHHNGAAQESILYSGEKQVW
;
A
#
# COMPACT_ATOMS: atom_id res chain seq x y z
N MET A 1 -30.54 -1.51 -25.45
CA MET A 1 -30.29 -1.83 -24.02
C MET A 1 -31.64 -1.84 -23.31
N SER A 2 -31.92 -2.86 -22.50
CA SER A 2 -33.22 -2.99 -21.79
C SER A 2 -33.56 -1.73 -20.99
N GLY A 3 -34.85 -1.37 -20.94
CA GLY A 3 -35.31 -0.13 -20.29
C GLY A 3 -34.84 0.03 -18.84
N LEU A 4 -34.67 -1.08 -18.12
CA LEU A 4 -34.15 -1.13 -16.74
C LEU A 4 -32.70 -0.65 -16.62
N VAL A 5 -31.81 -1.07 -17.52
CA VAL A 5 -30.39 -0.68 -17.47
C VAL A 5 -30.24 0.81 -17.78
N ALA A 6 -30.98 1.30 -18.78
CA ALA A 6 -31.01 2.73 -19.10
C ALA A 6 -31.60 3.54 -17.94
N PHE A 7 -32.65 3.05 -17.30
CA PHE A 7 -33.26 3.69 -16.12
C PHE A 7 -32.28 3.80 -14.94
N PHE A 8 -31.54 2.74 -14.66
CA PHE A 8 -30.53 2.70 -13.60
C PHE A 8 -29.46 3.79 -13.80
N PHE A 9 -28.87 3.87 -15.00
CA PHE A 9 -27.80 4.84 -15.28
C PHE A 9 -28.28 6.28 -15.53
N LYS A 10 -29.58 6.51 -15.79
CA LYS A 10 -30.15 7.86 -15.84
C LYS A 10 -30.19 8.52 -14.46
N ARG A 11 -30.37 7.73 -13.39
CA ARG A 11 -30.52 8.22 -12.02
C ARG A 11 -29.25 8.00 -11.22
N GLN A 12 -28.44 9.05 -11.07
CA GLN A 12 -27.16 8.98 -10.35
C GLN A 12 -27.27 8.36 -8.94
N TRP A 13 -28.36 8.66 -8.22
CA TRP A 13 -28.54 8.18 -6.86
C TRP A 13 -28.67 6.65 -6.83
N LEU A 14 -29.27 6.00 -7.84
CA LEU A 14 -29.35 4.54 -7.90
C LEU A 14 -27.95 3.90 -7.98
N VAL A 15 -27.07 4.47 -8.81
CA VAL A 15 -25.70 3.98 -8.98
C VAL A 15 -24.90 4.11 -7.68
N TYR A 16 -24.93 5.29 -7.05
CA TYR A 16 -24.20 5.51 -5.80
C TYR A 16 -24.79 4.73 -4.62
N THR A 17 -26.12 4.64 -4.52
CA THR A 17 -26.78 3.81 -3.50
C THR A 17 -26.40 2.34 -3.67
N ALA A 18 -26.41 1.80 -4.90
CA ALA A 18 -25.96 0.43 -5.15
C ALA A 18 -24.49 0.23 -4.74
N ALA A 19 -23.61 1.18 -5.06
CA ALA A 19 -22.19 1.12 -4.70
C ALA A 19 -21.95 1.18 -3.18
N VAL A 20 -22.74 1.98 -2.46
CA VAL A 20 -22.71 2.05 -0.99
C VAL A 20 -23.26 0.77 -0.38
N LEU A 21 -24.41 0.27 -0.86
CA LEU A 21 -25.00 -0.98 -0.36
C LEU A 21 -24.08 -2.18 -0.58
N LEU A 22 -23.38 -2.25 -1.73
CA LEU A 22 -22.36 -3.28 -1.97
C LEU A 22 -21.27 -3.28 -0.90
N ARG A 23 -20.75 -2.09 -0.53
CA ARG A 23 -19.72 -1.95 0.50
C ARG A 23 -20.26 -2.25 1.90
N LEU A 24 -21.46 -1.78 2.22
CA LEU A 24 -22.11 -2.08 3.51
C LEU A 24 -22.34 -3.59 3.68
N ALA A 25 -22.82 -4.27 2.63
CA ALA A 25 -22.99 -5.71 2.63
C ALA A 25 -21.66 -6.44 2.88
N LEU A 26 -20.58 -6.01 2.22
CA LEU A 26 -19.24 -6.57 2.42
C LEU A 26 -18.65 -6.27 3.81
N LEU A 27 -18.93 -5.11 4.41
CA LEU A 27 -18.51 -4.79 5.78
C LEU A 27 -19.22 -5.69 6.80
N VAL A 28 -20.54 -5.87 6.65
CA VAL A 28 -21.33 -6.78 7.50
C VAL A 28 -20.85 -8.22 7.34
N TYR A 29 -20.70 -8.66 6.09
CA TYR A 29 -20.16 -9.99 5.79
C TYR A 29 -18.74 -10.16 6.35
N GLY A 30 -17.88 -9.15 6.20
CA GLY A 30 -16.50 -9.17 6.69
C GLY A 30 -16.43 -9.35 8.20
N ARG A 31 -17.27 -8.63 8.95
CA ARG A 31 -17.37 -8.78 10.41
C ARG A 31 -17.86 -10.16 10.81
N TRP A 32 -18.85 -10.70 10.09
CA TRP A 32 -19.32 -12.07 10.29
C TRP A 32 -18.21 -13.07 10.01
N GLN A 33 -17.51 -12.96 8.87
CA GLN A 33 -16.41 -13.85 8.51
C GLN A 33 -15.28 -13.79 9.54
N ASP A 34 -14.87 -12.59 9.99
CA ASP A 34 -13.82 -12.44 11.00
C ASP A 34 -14.18 -13.11 12.33
N SER A 35 -15.48 -13.20 12.66
CA SER A 35 -15.97 -13.85 13.88
C SER A 35 -16.15 -15.36 13.74
N ASN A 36 -16.41 -15.86 12.53
CA ASN A 36 -16.83 -17.25 12.28
C ASN A 36 -15.82 -18.09 11.47
N SER A 37 -14.76 -17.48 10.93
CA SER A 37 -13.78 -18.15 10.08
C SER A 37 -12.35 -18.05 10.64
N PRO A 38 -11.52 -19.10 10.49
CA PRO A 38 -10.08 -18.99 10.74
C PRO A 38 -9.40 -18.07 9.71
N VAL A 39 -9.91 -18.04 8.47
CA VAL A 39 -9.43 -17.12 7.44
C VAL A 39 -10.13 -15.78 7.60
N LYS A 40 -9.36 -14.77 8.02
CA LYS A 40 -9.87 -13.42 8.25
C LYS A 40 -10.15 -12.69 6.94
N TYR A 41 -11.25 -11.95 6.96
CA TYR A 41 -11.60 -10.99 5.93
C TYR A 41 -10.75 -9.72 6.10
N THR A 42 -10.62 -9.21 7.33
CA THR A 42 -9.82 -8.02 7.62
C THR A 42 -8.36 -8.20 7.17
N ASP A 43 -7.85 -7.20 6.45
CA ASP A 43 -6.47 -7.13 6.01
C ASP A 43 -5.52 -6.97 7.22
N ILE A 44 -4.37 -7.64 7.17
CA ILE A 44 -3.34 -7.53 8.20
C ILE A 44 -2.82 -6.09 8.33
N ASP A 45 -2.73 -5.36 7.22
CA ASP A 45 -2.30 -3.95 7.25
C ASP A 45 -3.31 -3.10 8.02
N TYR A 46 -4.61 -3.45 8.02
CA TYR A 46 -5.62 -2.75 8.81
C TYR A 46 -5.38 -2.88 10.31
N LEU A 47 -4.97 -4.06 10.76
CA LEU A 47 -4.59 -4.28 12.15
C LEU A 47 -3.35 -3.46 12.52
N VAL A 48 -2.34 -3.42 11.65
CA VAL A 48 -1.16 -2.58 11.83
C VAL A 48 -1.52 -1.09 11.95
N PHE A 49 -2.45 -0.58 11.12
CA PHE A 49 -2.88 0.81 11.21
C PHE A 49 -3.63 1.12 12.51
N THR A 50 -4.57 0.26 12.89
CA THR A 50 -5.41 0.47 14.09
C THR A 50 -4.64 0.26 15.38
N ASP A 51 -3.65 -0.64 15.39
CA ASP A 51 -2.70 -0.78 16.50
C ASP A 51 -1.86 0.49 16.65
N ALA A 52 -1.33 1.03 15.55
CA ALA A 52 -0.58 2.29 15.59
C ALA A 52 -1.43 3.48 16.06
N ALA A 53 -2.71 3.53 15.67
CA ALA A 53 -3.67 4.51 16.21
C ALA A 53 -3.86 4.33 17.73
N ARG A 54 -3.87 3.09 18.24
CA ARG A 54 -3.92 2.82 19.68
C ARG A 54 -2.67 3.30 20.41
N TYR A 55 -1.47 3.13 19.85
CA TYR A 55 -0.26 3.73 20.42
C TYR A 55 -0.36 5.26 20.50
N VAL A 56 -0.83 5.91 19.43
CA VAL A 56 -1.06 7.36 19.42
C VAL A 56 -2.06 7.78 20.51
N SER A 57 -3.13 7.00 20.74
CA SER A 57 -4.14 7.32 21.77
C SER A 57 -3.63 7.32 23.21
N ILE A 58 -2.52 6.62 23.48
CA ILE A 58 -1.88 6.58 24.80
C ILE A 58 -0.62 7.45 24.86
N GLY A 59 -0.46 8.40 23.92
CA GLY A 59 0.67 9.33 23.87
C GLY A 59 1.99 8.70 23.42
N ARG A 60 1.95 7.52 22.80
CA ARG A 60 3.12 6.82 22.27
C ARG A 60 3.28 7.02 20.76
N SER A 61 4.46 6.66 20.26
CA SER A 61 4.76 6.74 18.84
C SER A 61 4.01 5.63 18.08
N PRO A 62 3.40 5.91 16.91
CA PRO A 62 2.84 4.85 16.07
C PRO A 62 3.91 3.87 15.59
N TYR A 63 5.18 4.26 15.59
CA TYR A 63 6.32 3.39 15.24
C TYR A 63 6.70 2.40 16.34
N ASP A 64 6.14 2.53 17.53
CA ASP A 64 6.28 1.52 18.58
C ASP A 64 5.50 0.24 18.19
N ARG A 65 4.53 0.36 17.26
CA ARG A 65 3.96 -0.81 16.59
C ARG A 65 4.97 -1.38 15.61
N THR A 66 5.46 -2.57 15.92
CA THR A 66 6.26 -3.40 15.01
C THR A 66 5.62 -3.45 13.61
N THR A 67 6.45 -3.33 12.57
CA THR A 67 6.07 -3.34 11.15
C THR A 67 5.24 -2.15 10.65
N TYR A 68 4.92 -1.16 11.50
CA TYR A 68 4.33 0.10 11.04
C TYR A 68 5.32 0.87 10.16
N ARG A 69 4.92 1.12 8.92
CA ARG A 69 5.75 1.72 7.85
C ARG A 69 5.03 2.83 7.08
N TYR A 70 3.99 3.39 7.68
CA TYR A 70 3.11 4.38 7.06
C TYR A 70 3.33 5.75 7.71
N THR A 71 2.80 6.82 7.13
CA THR A 71 2.86 8.15 7.77
C THR A 71 2.09 8.14 9.10
N PRO A 72 2.53 8.87 10.14
CA PRO A 72 1.76 9.00 11.38
C PRO A 72 0.39 9.65 11.15
N LEU A 73 0.24 10.43 10.08
CA LEU A 73 -1.03 11.04 9.71
C LEU A 73 -2.13 9.98 9.50
N LEU A 74 -1.78 8.78 9.01
CA LEU A 74 -2.74 7.69 8.85
C LEU A 74 -3.20 7.15 10.22
N ALA A 75 -2.30 6.99 11.18
CA ALA A 75 -2.64 6.57 12.53
C ALA A 75 -3.57 7.61 13.20
N TRP A 76 -3.27 8.91 13.05
CA TRP A 76 -4.14 9.99 13.53
C TRP A 76 -5.51 10.00 12.85
N LEU A 77 -5.56 9.79 11.54
CA LEU A 77 -6.82 9.71 10.80
C LEU A 77 -7.69 8.53 11.27
N LEU A 78 -7.06 7.45 11.73
CA LEU A 78 -7.74 6.28 12.29
C LEU A 78 -7.91 6.32 13.81
N TYR A 79 -7.64 7.44 14.47
CA TYR A 79 -7.81 7.60 15.91
C TYR A 79 -9.19 7.14 16.43
N PRO A 80 -10.33 7.37 15.74
CA PRO A 80 -11.63 6.88 16.21
C PRO A 80 -11.70 5.35 16.39
N THR A 81 -10.85 4.58 15.69
CA THR A 81 -10.80 3.12 15.85
C THR A 81 -10.39 2.66 17.25
N THR A 82 -9.82 3.56 18.06
CA THR A 82 -9.39 3.30 19.44
C THR A 82 -10.55 3.28 20.44
N TRP A 83 -11.73 3.79 20.07
CA TRP A 83 -12.91 3.87 20.96
C TRP A 83 -13.61 2.52 21.18
N GLY A 84 -13.15 1.46 20.52
CA GLY A 84 -13.64 0.10 20.70
C GLY A 84 -15.00 -0.19 20.08
N GLY A 85 -15.47 -1.43 20.23
CA GLY A 85 -16.76 -1.87 19.72
C GLY A 85 -16.91 -1.67 18.20
N PRO A 86 -17.99 -1.03 17.71
CA PRO A 86 -18.21 -0.82 16.28
C PRO A 86 -17.21 0.18 15.65
N TRP A 87 -16.55 1.01 16.46
CA TRP A 87 -15.59 2.00 15.95
C TRP A 87 -14.34 1.38 15.33
N PHE A 88 -14.05 0.12 15.64
CA PHE A 88 -13.00 -0.64 14.95
C PHE A 88 -13.20 -0.63 13.42
N GLU A 89 -14.44 -0.56 12.91
CA GLU A 89 -14.72 -0.55 11.47
C GLU A 89 -14.56 0.84 10.83
N PHE A 90 -14.34 1.91 11.62
CA PHE A 90 -14.30 3.30 11.13
C PHE A 90 -13.33 3.48 9.95
N GLY A 91 -12.13 2.93 10.05
CA GLY A 91 -11.13 3.03 8.99
C GLY A 91 -11.57 2.34 7.70
N LYS A 92 -12.19 1.17 7.77
CA LYS A 92 -12.76 0.50 6.59
C LYS A 92 -13.88 1.32 5.97
N CYS A 93 -14.75 1.93 6.78
CA CYS A 93 -15.77 2.86 6.29
C CYS A 93 -15.16 4.07 5.58
N LEU A 94 -14.10 4.64 6.15
CA LEU A 94 -13.36 5.76 5.55
C LEU A 94 -12.71 5.37 4.21
N PHE A 95 -12.08 4.20 4.13
CA PHE A 95 -11.47 3.72 2.89
C PHE A 95 -12.52 3.39 1.82
N ALA A 96 -13.63 2.77 2.22
CA ALA A 96 -14.78 2.50 1.36
C ALA A 96 -15.42 3.81 0.85
N PHE A 97 -15.48 4.86 1.67
CA PHE A 97 -15.89 6.19 1.25
C PHE A 97 -14.94 6.78 0.19
N GLY A 98 -13.63 6.55 0.33
CA GLY A 98 -12.63 6.90 -0.69
C GLY A 98 -12.95 6.35 -2.07
N ASP A 99 -13.44 5.10 -2.16
CA ASP A 99 -13.87 4.53 -3.44
C ASP A 99 -15.08 5.25 -4.03
N ILE A 100 -16.07 5.60 -3.20
CA ILE A 100 -17.29 6.29 -3.65
C ILE A 100 -16.93 7.68 -4.17
N LEU A 101 -16.09 8.41 -3.42
CA LEU A 101 -15.56 9.70 -3.83
C LEU A 101 -14.78 9.60 -5.14
N THR A 102 -13.92 8.57 -5.28
CA THR A 102 -13.18 8.29 -6.51
C THR A 102 -14.11 8.10 -7.70
N GLY A 103 -15.12 7.23 -7.57
CA GLY A 103 -16.09 7.00 -8.66
C GLY A 103 -16.89 8.25 -9.03
N PHE A 104 -17.26 9.07 -8.04
CA PHE A 104 -17.88 10.37 -8.28
C PHE A 104 -16.96 11.30 -9.09
N LEU A 105 -15.69 11.37 -8.72
CA LEU A 105 -14.71 12.21 -9.41
C LEU A 105 -14.39 11.70 -10.81
N ILE A 106 -14.39 10.39 -11.04
CA ILE A 106 -14.27 9.79 -12.38
C ILE A 106 -15.45 10.22 -13.25
N ALA A 107 -16.70 10.04 -12.79
CA ALA A 107 -17.89 10.45 -13.53
C ALA A 107 -17.84 11.95 -13.87
N ARG A 108 -17.45 12.78 -12.90
CA ARG A 108 -17.29 14.22 -13.07
C ARG A 108 -16.22 14.58 -14.10
N SER A 109 -15.07 13.90 -14.05
CA SER A 109 -13.97 14.12 -15.00
C SER A 109 -14.39 13.77 -16.43
N LEU A 110 -15.11 12.65 -16.62
CA LEU A 110 -15.63 12.24 -17.92
C LEU A 110 -16.65 13.22 -18.50
N MET A 111 -17.53 13.77 -17.65
CA MET A 111 -18.49 14.79 -18.09
C MET A 111 -17.80 16.11 -18.46
N GLU A 112 -16.91 16.61 -17.60
CA GLU A 112 -16.30 17.94 -17.78
C GLU A 112 -15.22 17.97 -18.86
N GLN A 113 -14.42 16.90 -18.98
CA GLN A 113 -13.23 16.90 -19.83
C GLN A 113 -13.42 16.13 -21.14
N ALA A 114 -14.23 15.07 -21.13
CA ALA A 114 -14.51 14.25 -22.32
C ALA A 114 -15.88 14.54 -22.96
N GLY A 115 -16.69 15.44 -22.37
CA GLY A 115 -18.00 15.82 -22.90
C GLY A 115 -19.03 14.68 -22.89
N PHE A 116 -18.84 13.66 -22.05
CA PHE A 116 -19.76 12.53 -21.99
C PHE A 116 -21.10 12.94 -21.39
N SER A 117 -22.19 12.37 -21.92
CA SER A 117 -23.49 12.45 -21.26
C SER A 117 -23.40 11.84 -19.86
N LYS A 118 -24.22 12.33 -18.93
CA LYS A 118 -24.28 11.83 -17.55
C LYS A 118 -24.46 10.32 -17.48
N GLU A 119 -25.34 9.76 -18.31
CA GLU A 119 -25.58 8.32 -18.39
C GLU A 119 -24.31 7.55 -18.81
N ARG A 120 -23.61 8.04 -19.85
CA ARG A 120 -22.38 7.42 -20.35
C ARG A 120 -21.26 7.50 -19.32
N ALA A 121 -21.09 8.65 -18.67
CA ALA A 121 -20.11 8.83 -17.60
C ALA A 121 -20.36 7.90 -16.41
N LEU A 122 -21.62 7.74 -15.98
CA LEU A 122 -21.99 6.83 -14.90
C LEU A 122 -21.75 5.36 -15.26
N LYS A 123 -21.96 4.96 -16.51
CA LYS A 123 -21.61 3.60 -16.98
C LYS A 123 -20.12 3.31 -16.81
N TYR A 124 -19.25 4.20 -17.27
CA TYR A 124 -17.80 4.03 -17.10
C TYR A 124 -17.36 4.12 -15.64
N ALA A 125 -17.89 5.07 -14.86
CA ALA A 125 -17.58 5.17 -13.43
C ALA A 125 -18.03 3.93 -12.65
N SER A 126 -19.04 3.20 -13.13
CA SER A 126 -19.52 1.96 -12.50
C SER A 126 -18.55 0.80 -12.63
N ILE A 127 -17.61 0.85 -13.58
CA ILE A 127 -16.48 -0.10 -13.64
C ILE A 127 -15.61 0.01 -12.38
N TRP A 128 -15.63 1.15 -11.68
CA TRP A 128 -14.99 1.33 -10.38
C TRP A 128 -15.99 1.12 -9.22
N LEU A 129 -17.12 1.84 -9.27
CA LEU A 129 -18.08 1.89 -8.15
C LEU A 129 -18.71 0.53 -7.83
N LEU A 130 -19.05 -0.26 -8.85
CA LEU A 130 -19.74 -1.54 -8.71
C LEU A 130 -18.80 -2.74 -8.88
N ASN A 131 -17.49 -2.51 -8.89
CA ASN A 131 -16.51 -3.57 -9.01
C ASN A 131 -16.34 -4.27 -7.65
N PRO A 132 -16.65 -5.58 -7.57
CA PRO A 132 -16.55 -6.32 -6.32
C PRO A 132 -15.11 -6.41 -5.81
N MET A 133 -14.10 -6.39 -6.68
CA MET A 133 -12.69 -6.40 -6.26
C MET A 133 -12.31 -5.09 -5.56
N VAL A 134 -12.69 -3.94 -6.14
CA VAL A 134 -12.44 -2.61 -5.54
C VAL A 134 -13.16 -2.50 -4.19
N ALA A 135 -14.45 -2.83 -4.17
CA ALA A 135 -15.25 -2.80 -2.95
C ALA A 135 -14.65 -3.72 -1.87
N ASN A 136 -14.25 -4.94 -2.23
CA ASN A 136 -13.64 -5.88 -1.30
C ASN A 136 -12.31 -5.36 -0.73
N ILE A 137 -11.42 -4.80 -1.56
CA ILE A 137 -10.12 -4.29 -1.08
C ILE A 137 -10.29 -3.21 -0.01
N SER A 138 -11.18 -2.25 -0.23
CA SER A 138 -11.40 -1.16 0.73
C SER A 138 -12.12 -1.63 1.99
N THR A 139 -13.14 -2.51 1.87
CA THR A 139 -13.88 -3.02 3.03
C THR A 139 -13.10 -4.03 3.86
N ARG A 140 -12.07 -4.68 3.29
CA ARG A 140 -11.08 -5.45 4.07
C ARG A 140 -10.17 -4.56 4.91
N GLY A 141 -10.09 -3.26 4.62
CA GLY A 141 -9.31 -2.29 5.40
C GLY A 141 -8.03 -1.81 4.71
N SER A 142 -7.91 -1.99 3.39
CA SER A 142 -6.81 -1.38 2.63
C SER A 142 -7.05 0.11 2.40
N SER A 143 -6.02 0.92 2.66
CA SER A 143 -6.05 2.38 2.48
C SER A 143 -5.92 2.82 1.02
N GLU A 144 -5.81 1.91 0.05
CA GLU A 144 -5.61 2.29 -1.37
C GLU A 144 -6.76 3.13 -1.92
N GLY A 145 -8.02 2.85 -1.55
CA GLY A 145 -9.18 3.65 -1.98
C GLY A 145 -9.06 5.13 -1.58
N LEU A 146 -8.48 5.41 -0.41
CA LEU A 146 -8.21 6.77 0.06
C LEU A 146 -7.11 7.45 -0.78
N VAL A 147 -6.06 6.71 -1.15
CA VAL A 147 -4.96 7.25 -1.98
C VAL A 147 -5.44 7.56 -3.39
N VAL A 148 -6.24 6.66 -3.99
CA VAL A 148 -6.85 6.92 -5.31
C VAL A 148 -7.78 8.14 -5.26
N ALA A 149 -8.52 8.32 -4.15
CA ALA A 149 -9.34 9.50 -3.92
C ALA A 149 -8.53 10.81 -3.80
N MET A 150 -7.22 10.74 -3.55
CA MET A 150 -6.30 11.89 -3.62
C MET A 150 -5.69 12.06 -5.01
N VAL A 151 -5.44 10.97 -5.75
CA VAL A 151 -4.82 10.99 -7.08
C VAL A 151 -5.78 11.47 -8.18
N VAL A 152 -7.03 11.00 -8.20
CA VAL A 152 -7.99 11.41 -9.24
C VAL A 152 -8.27 12.93 -9.23
N PRO A 153 -8.40 13.60 -8.07
CA PRO A 153 -8.43 15.06 -8.00
C PRO A 153 -7.23 15.77 -8.62
N ILE A 154 -6.01 15.22 -8.52
CA ILE A 154 -4.79 15.81 -9.12
C ILE A 154 -5.00 15.93 -10.64
N LEU A 155 -5.39 14.82 -11.29
CA LEU A 155 -5.72 14.80 -12.73
C LEU A 155 -6.84 15.80 -13.06
N LEU A 156 -7.91 15.83 -12.27
CA LEU A 156 -9.02 16.74 -12.52
C LEU A 156 -8.61 18.22 -12.37
N GLN A 157 -7.78 18.56 -11.38
CA GLN A 157 -7.36 19.96 -11.15
C GLN A 157 -6.39 20.44 -12.21
N VAL A 158 -5.45 19.60 -12.67
CA VAL A 158 -4.55 19.97 -13.77
C VAL A 158 -5.32 20.17 -15.07
N LEU A 159 -6.29 19.31 -15.38
CA LEU A 159 -7.14 19.46 -16.57
C LEU A 159 -8.00 20.74 -16.50
N ARG A 160 -8.42 21.16 -15.30
CA ARG A 160 -9.09 22.45 -15.06
C ARG A 160 -8.15 23.66 -15.05
N GLY A 161 -6.85 23.47 -15.20
CA GLY A 161 -5.85 24.55 -15.11
C GLY A 161 -5.61 25.09 -13.69
N ARG A 162 -6.12 24.44 -12.65
CA ARG A 162 -5.99 24.87 -11.24
C ARG A 162 -4.70 24.32 -10.61
N ILE A 163 -3.56 24.81 -11.08
CA ILE A 163 -2.27 24.17 -10.83
C ILE A 163 -1.81 24.25 -9.37
N TRP A 164 -2.13 25.33 -8.65
CA TRP A 164 -1.83 25.43 -7.22
C TRP A 164 -2.53 24.34 -6.39
N ILE A 165 -3.82 24.10 -6.66
CA ILE A 165 -4.58 23.04 -5.97
C ILE A 165 -4.04 21.67 -6.38
N CYS A 166 -3.73 21.48 -7.67
CA CYS A 166 -3.09 20.25 -8.17
C CYS A 166 -1.78 19.94 -7.43
N GLY A 167 -0.88 20.92 -7.31
CA GLY A 167 0.40 20.75 -6.62
C GLY A 167 0.22 20.51 -5.13
N PHE A 168 -0.67 21.25 -4.46
CA PHE A 168 -0.99 21.01 -3.04
C PHE A 168 -1.47 19.56 -2.81
N LEU A 169 -2.45 19.10 -3.60
CA LEU A 169 -2.98 17.74 -3.51
C LEU A 169 -1.91 16.68 -3.79
N LEU A 170 -1.00 16.93 -4.76
CA LEU A 170 0.13 16.06 -5.03
C LEU A 170 1.08 15.95 -3.83
N GLY A 171 1.44 17.07 -3.20
CA GLY A 171 2.29 17.05 -2.01
C GLY A 171 1.65 16.30 -0.83
N VAL A 172 0.35 16.50 -0.60
CA VAL A 172 -0.43 15.76 0.40
C VAL A 172 -0.46 14.25 0.09
N ALA A 173 -0.74 13.87 -1.16
CA ALA A 173 -0.81 12.48 -1.58
C ALA A 173 0.53 11.75 -1.38
N VAL A 174 1.64 12.40 -1.75
CA VAL A 174 3.00 11.86 -1.57
C VAL A 174 3.40 11.72 -0.11
N HIS A 175 2.92 12.63 0.75
CA HIS A 175 3.10 12.49 2.20
C HIS A 175 2.32 11.28 2.77
N VAL A 176 1.08 11.06 2.29
CA VAL A 176 0.23 9.97 2.76
C VAL A 176 0.77 8.60 2.32
N LYS A 177 1.20 8.47 1.07
CA LYS A 177 1.99 7.34 0.56
C LYS A 177 3.01 7.85 -0.43
N ILE A 178 4.20 7.27 -0.47
CA ILE A 178 5.27 7.80 -1.31
C ILE A 178 4.96 7.71 -2.82
N TYR A 179 4.36 6.60 -3.29
CA TYR A 179 4.28 6.26 -4.71
C TYR A 179 3.57 7.25 -5.66
N PRO A 180 2.59 8.09 -5.25
CA PRO A 180 2.01 9.12 -6.11
C PRO A 180 3.01 10.13 -6.66
N PHE A 181 4.26 10.15 -6.15
CA PHE A 181 5.33 11.01 -6.66
C PHE A 181 5.58 10.80 -8.16
N ILE A 182 5.34 9.58 -8.69
CA ILE A 182 5.52 9.29 -10.12
C ILE A 182 4.65 10.20 -10.99
N TYR A 183 3.44 10.55 -10.54
CA TYR A 183 2.52 11.38 -11.30
C TYR A 183 3.01 12.83 -11.43
N ALA A 184 3.91 13.28 -10.55
CA ALA A 184 4.54 14.59 -10.65
C ALA A 184 5.19 14.78 -12.02
N ALA A 185 5.87 13.75 -12.53
CA ALA A 185 6.55 13.80 -13.82
C ALA A 185 5.56 13.97 -14.99
N ALA A 186 4.48 13.17 -15.03
CA ALA A 186 3.48 13.30 -16.09
C ALA A 186 2.80 14.66 -16.08
N VAL A 187 2.41 15.17 -14.90
CA VAL A 187 1.81 16.50 -14.76
C VAL A 187 2.80 17.60 -15.17
N PHE A 188 4.06 17.50 -14.76
CA PHE A 188 5.11 18.46 -15.12
C PHE A 188 5.34 18.54 -16.64
N TRP A 189 5.39 17.39 -17.32
CA TRP A 189 5.56 17.33 -18.77
C TRP A 189 4.31 17.77 -19.54
N TRP A 190 3.11 17.47 -19.03
CA TRP A 190 1.85 17.96 -19.56
C TRP A 190 1.75 19.49 -19.58
N LEU A 191 2.25 20.15 -18.52
CA LEU A 191 2.30 21.61 -18.41
C LEU A 191 3.40 22.25 -19.26
N GLY A 192 4.15 21.48 -20.05
CA GLY A 192 5.12 22.03 -20.99
C GLY A 192 4.48 22.77 -22.16
N PRO A 193 5.28 23.57 -22.92
CA PRO A 193 4.81 24.15 -24.17
C PRO A 193 4.22 23.07 -25.08
N LYS A 194 2.96 23.26 -25.50
CA LYS A 194 2.36 22.42 -26.55
C LYS A 194 3.12 22.74 -27.84
N SER A 195 3.67 21.72 -28.50
CA SER A 195 4.35 21.90 -29.78
C SER A 195 3.39 22.62 -30.72
N ARG A 196 3.83 23.75 -31.28
CA ARG A 196 3.07 24.66 -32.14
C ARG A 196 2.76 23.97 -33.48
N ASN A 197 1.92 22.95 -33.47
CA ASN A 197 1.44 22.28 -34.68
C ASN A 197 0.19 23.01 -35.18
N GLY A 198 0.38 23.91 -36.12
CA GLY A 198 -0.70 24.60 -36.81
C GLY A 198 -0.32 25.74 -37.76
N VAL A 199 0.94 26.15 -37.84
CA VAL A 199 1.38 27.09 -38.89
C VAL A 199 2.52 26.44 -39.68
N LYS A 200 2.20 25.96 -40.88
CA LYS A 200 3.18 25.79 -41.95
C LYS A 200 3.60 27.20 -42.38
N THR A 201 4.47 27.86 -41.63
CA THR A 201 5.28 28.92 -42.22
C THR A 201 6.44 28.21 -42.92
N THR A 202 6.38 28.27 -44.23
CA THR A 202 7.49 28.07 -45.16
C THR A 202 8.79 28.62 -44.58
N GLU A 203 9.83 27.78 -44.65
CA GLU A 203 11.25 28.14 -44.62
C GLU A 203 11.73 28.95 -43.40
N SER A 204 12.20 28.22 -42.37
CA SER A 204 13.36 28.67 -41.61
C SER A 204 14.10 27.45 -41.05
N SER A 205 15.40 27.38 -41.33
CA SER A 205 16.40 26.38 -40.95
C SER A 205 16.25 25.74 -39.56
N PRO A 206 16.77 24.51 -39.35
CA PRO A 206 16.80 23.88 -38.03
C PRO A 206 17.68 24.71 -37.10
N SER A 207 17.08 25.56 -36.26
CA SER A 207 17.84 26.26 -35.23
C SER A 207 18.33 25.22 -34.24
N LYS A 208 19.66 25.14 -34.08
CA LYS A 208 20.28 24.39 -32.99
C LYS A 208 19.84 25.09 -31.70
N SER A 209 18.78 24.60 -31.07
CA SER A 209 18.30 25.15 -29.79
C SER A 209 19.45 25.12 -28.79
N SER A 210 19.87 26.29 -28.36
CA SER A 210 20.98 26.43 -27.41
C SER A 210 20.52 25.87 -26.07
N TRP A 211 21.41 25.18 -25.32
CA TRP A 211 21.09 24.69 -23.96
C TRP A 211 20.37 25.70 -23.04
N PRO A 212 20.68 27.02 -23.10
CA PRO A 212 19.95 28.03 -22.32
C PRO A 212 18.48 28.19 -22.71
N GLU A 213 18.13 28.06 -23.99
CA GLU A 213 16.76 28.23 -24.49
C GLU A 213 15.88 27.05 -24.03
N THR A 214 16.42 25.84 -24.06
CA THR A 214 15.77 24.63 -23.51
C THR A 214 15.53 24.74 -22.01
N ILE A 215 16.47 25.34 -21.26
CA ILE A 215 16.32 25.59 -19.82
C ILE A 215 15.25 26.66 -19.57
N LEU A 216 15.21 27.72 -20.37
CA LEU A 216 14.19 28.76 -20.23
C LEU A 216 12.78 28.22 -20.55
N GLU A 217 12.66 27.31 -21.51
CA GLU A 217 11.41 26.58 -21.81
C GLU A 217 10.98 25.61 -20.70
N LEU A 218 11.92 25.14 -19.88
CA LEU A 218 11.62 24.35 -18.67
C LEU A 218 11.01 25.22 -17.56
N VAL A 219 11.32 26.51 -17.53
CA VAL A 219 10.85 27.50 -16.55
C VAL A 219 9.49 28.07 -16.98
N ASN A 220 8.43 27.30 -16.79
CA ASN A 220 7.03 27.75 -16.96
C ASN A 220 6.42 28.16 -15.60
N ARG A 221 5.71 29.29 -15.53
CA ARG A 221 4.92 29.71 -14.34
C ARG A 221 4.00 28.61 -13.81
N GLN A 222 3.38 27.82 -14.69
CA GLN A 222 2.54 26.70 -14.26
C GLN A 222 3.35 25.56 -13.64
N ARG A 223 4.52 25.25 -14.19
CA ARG A 223 5.44 24.26 -13.61
C ARG A 223 6.00 24.72 -12.27
N GLN A 224 6.35 25.99 -12.15
CA GLN A 224 6.74 26.61 -10.87
C GLN A 224 5.61 26.49 -9.84
N ALA A 225 4.38 26.87 -10.20
CA ALA A 225 3.23 26.73 -9.31
C ALA A 225 3.01 25.29 -8.84
N LEU A 226 3.15 24.30 -9.73
CA LEU A 226 3.07 22.88 -9.37
C LEU A 226 4.14 22.52 -8.35
N VAL A 227 5.41 22.77 -8.68
CA VAL A 227 6.57 22.42 -7.86
C VAL A 227 6.48 23.10 -6.50
N THR A 228 6.26 24.41 -6.47
CA THR A 228 6.17 25.19 -5.23
C THR A 228 5.02 24.71 -4.36
N ALA A 229 3.81 24.55 -4.90
CA ALA A 229 2.66 24.10 -4.12
C ALA A 229 2.87 22.68 -3.57
N SER A 230 3.40 21.75 -4.37
CA SER A 230 3.69 20.38 -3.92
C SER A 230 4.80 20.33 -2.88
N ALA A 231 5.87 21.11 -3.06
CA ALA A 231 6.99 21.15 -2.14
C ALA A 231 6.57 21.78 -0.80
N LEU A 232 5.79 22.86 -0.83
CA LEU A 232 5.28 23.48 0.39
C LEU A 232 4.39 22.52 1.19
N ALA A 233 3.40 21.88 0.53
CA ALA A 233 2.51 20.94 1.20
C ALA A 233 3.26 19.72 1.76
N PHE A 234 4.14 19.13 0.96
CA PHE A 234 4.94 17.98 1.37
C PHE A 234 5.89 18.34 2.52
N THR A 235 6.67 19.42 2.39
CA THR A 235 7.62 19.84 3.43
C THR A 235 6.93 20.23 4.73
N LEU A 236 5.79 20.93 4.67
CA LEU A 236 5.05 21.30 5.87
C LEU A 236 4.55 20.07 6.63
N LEU A 237 3.89 19.13 5.94
CA LEU A 237 3.38 17.90 6.56
C LEU A 237 4.51 17.04 7.12
N ASN A 238 5.60 16.89 6.36
CA ASN A 238 6.78 16.16 6.82
C ASN A 238 7.45 16.87 8.00
N GLY A 239 7.53 18.19 8.01
CA GLY A 239 8.07 18.98 9.11
C GLY A 239 7.27 18.80 10.39
N VAL A 240 5.93 18.83 10.31
CA VAL A 240 5.05 18.56 11.45
C VAL A 240 5.26 17.15 12.00
N MET A 241 5.29 16.13 11.12
CA MET A 241 5.48 14.74 11.55
C MET A 241 6.90 14.48 12.07
N PHE A 242 7.92 15.10 11.48
CA PHE A 242 9.30 14.99 11.95
C PHE A 242 9.48 15.66 13.30
N ASN A 243 8.88 16.82 13.52
CA ASN A 243 8.90 17.49 14.82
C ASN A 243 8.24 16.63 15.91
N ALA A 244 7.19 15.88 15.58
CA ALA A 244 6.50 15.01 16.53
C ALA A 244 7.21 13.66 16.78
N TYR A 245 7.85 13.06 15.77
CA TYR A 245 8.31 11.66 15.83
C TYR A 245 9.79 11.44 15.48
N GLY A 246 10.52 12.48 15.08
CA GLY A 246 11.96 12.44 14.82
C GLY A 246 12.40 11.50 13.69
N MET A 247 13.60 10.94 13.80
CA MET A 247 14.16 10.02 12.79
C MET A 247 13.38 8.71 12.56
N PRO A 248 12.69 8.12 13.57
CA PRO A 248 11.79 7.00 13.32
C PRO A 248 10.80 7.24 12.18
N PHE A 249 10.24 8.46 12.07
CA PHE A 249 9.35 8.83 10.96
C PHE A 249 10.03 8.67 9.60
N ILE A 250 11.19 9.29 9.40
CA ILE A 250 11.92 9.23 8.13
C ILE A 250 12.32 7.79 7.79
N LYS A 251 12.83 7.06 8.79
CA LYS A 251 13.30 5.69 8.63
C LYS A 251 12.16 4.75 8.20
N HIS A 252 11.05 4.77 8.92
CA HIS A 252 9.97 3.80 8.71
C HIS A 252 9.03 4.18 7.57
N THR A 253 8.73 5.47 7.37
CA THR A 253 7.80 5.92 6.32
C THR A 253 8.44 6.01 4.94
N TYR A 254 9.74 6.34 4.84
CA TYR A 254 10.39 6.54 3.54
C TYR A 254 11.56 5.58 3.32
N LEU A 255 12.57 5.57 4.19
CA LEU A 255 13.81 4.83 3.92
C LEU A 255 13.59 3.31 3.89
N TYR A 256 12.64 2.81 4.67
CA TYR A 256 12.24 1.39 4.67
C TYR A 256 11.92 0.87 3.26
N HIS A 257 11.35 1.69 2.38
CA HIS A 257 10.99 1.25 1.03
C HIS A 257 12.20 0.94 0.13
N PHE A 258 13.35 1.56 0.40
CA PHE A 258 14.57 1.30 -0.37
C PHE A 258 15.22 -0.03 0.05
N THR A 259 15.18 -0.35 1.35
CA THR A 259 15.78 -1.56 1.91
C THR A 259 14.83 -2.75 2.00
N ARG A 260 13.51 -2.55 1.80
CA ARG A 260 12.53 -3.62 1.86
C ARG A 260 12.81 -4.70 0.82
N LEU A 261 12.76 -5.95 1.29
CA LEU A 261 12.84 -7.18 0.49
C LEU A 261 11.70 -8.11 0.87
N ASP A 262 11.19 -8.82 -0.12
CA ASP A 262 10.22 -9.90 0.08
C ASP A 262 10.63 -11.06 -0.82
N HIS A 263 10.98 -12.19 -0.20
CA HIS A 263 11.55 -13.34 -0.89
C HIS A 263 10.59 -14.53 -0.97
N ARG A 264 9.56 -14.63 -0.11
CA ARG A 264 8.74 -15.85 0.00
C ARG A 264 7.42 -15.77 -0.76
N HIS A 265 6.86 -14.59 -0.95
CA HIS A 265 5.53 -14.41 -1.56
C HIS A 265 5.52 -13.27 -2.59
N ASN A 266 6.57 -13.22 -3.39
CA ASN A 266 6.83 -12.13 -4.32
C ASN A 266 6.60 -12.60 -5.77
N PHE A 267 5.69 -11.95 -6.47
CA PHE A 267 5.39 -12.13 -7.89
C PHE A 267 6.20 -11.17 -8.78
N SER A 268 7.18 -10.46 -8.21
CA SER A 268 8.06 -9.61 -9.02
C SER A 268 8.87 -10.46 -9.99
N VAL A 269 9.26 -9.84 -11.10
CA VAL A 269 10.19 -10.43 -12.08
C VAL A 269 11.53 -10.79 -11.43
N TYR A 270 11.85 -10.17 -10.29
CA TYR A 270 13.09 -10.38 -9.53
C TYR A 270 12.99 -11.51 -8.49
N ASN A 271 11.81 -12.13 -8.30
CA ASN A 271 11.55 -13.05 -7.19
C ASN A 271 12.59 -14.17 -7.08
N THR A 272 12.87 -14.90 -8.16
CA THR A 272 13.79 -16.04 -8.14
C THR A 272 15.19 -15.63 -7.66
N VAL A 273 15.70 -14.49 -8.17
CA VAL A 273 17.02 -13.99 -7.80
C VAL A 273 17.05 -13.54 -6.34
N LEU A 274 16.01 -12.83 -5.89
CA LEU A 274 15.88 -12.40 -4.49
C LEU A 274 15.76 -13.58 -3.53
N HIS A 275 15.01 -14.62 -3.91
CA HIS A 275 14.85 -15.84 -3.15
C HIS A 275 16.19 -16.59 -3.03
N LEU A 276 16.91 -16.78 -4.14
CA LEU A 276 18.20 -17.47 -4.13
C LEU A 276 19.27 -16.70 -3.33
N ASN A 277 19.34 -15.38 -3.48
CA ASN A 277 20.25 -14.54 -2.69
C ASN A 277 19.95 -14.63 -1.19
N SER A 278 18.68 -14.74 -0.80
CA SER A 278 18.29 -14.92 0.60
C SER A 278 18.60 -16.32 1.16
N ALA A 279 18.55 -17.35 0.31
CA ALA A 279 18.80 -18.74 0.70
C ALA A 279 20.31 -19.07 0.77
N TYR A 280 21.13 -18.45 -0.08
CA TYR A 280 22.57 -18.68 -0.17
C TYR A 280 23.35 -17.36 -0.14
N PRO A 281 23.42 -16.65 1.01
CA PRO A 281 24.04 -15.32 1.10
C PRO A 281 25.52 -15.31 0.71
N SER A 282 26.24 -16.41 0.95
CA SER A 282 27.67 -16.56 0.61
C SER A 282 27.95 -16.70 -0.89
N GLN A 283 26.91 -17.00 -1.69
CA GLN A 283 26.99 -17.10 -3.16
C GLN A 283 26.26 -15.95 -3.85
N ALA A 284 25.66 -15.03 -3.08
CA ALA A 284 24.98 -13.88 -3.63
C ALA A 284 25.99 -12.97 -4.34
N SER A 285 25.66 -12.56 -5.56
CA SER A 285 26.49 -11.62 -6.33
C SER A 285 26.62 -10.27 -5.60
N ASP A 286 27.80 -9.64 -5.68
CA ASP A 286 28.02 -8.27 -5.18
C ASP A 286 27.12 -7.22 -5.87
N LEU A 287 26.59 -7.57 -7.05
CA LEU A 287 25.56 -6.78 -7.72
C LEU A 287 24.29 -6.80 -6.85
N ARG A 288 24.04 -5.69 -6.16
CA ARG A 288 22.82 -5.45 -5.37
C ARG A 288 21.58 -5.36 -6.28
N VAL A 289 21.11 -6.50 -6.77
CA VAL A 289 19.95 -6.64 -7.68
C VAL A 289 18.73 -5.89 -7.14
N GLU A 290 18.60 -5.83 -5.82
CA GLU A 290 17.58 -5.12 -5.06
C GLU A 290 17.57 -3.60 -5.28
N SER A 291 18.74 -3.00 -5.46
CA SER A 291 18.91 -1.58 -5.75
C SER A 291 18.80 -1.33 -7.25
N LEU A 292 19.31 -2.26 -8.06
CA LEU A 292 19.25 -2.18 -9.52
C LEU A 292 17.81 -2.28 -10.04
N ALA A 293 16.92 -3.03 -9.37
CA ALA A 293 15.51 -3.15 -9.75
C ALA A 293 14.76 -1.80 -9.77
N PHE A 294 15.21 -0.80 -9.01
CA PHE A 294 14.64 0.55 -9.07
C PHE A 294 14.96 1.28 -10.37
N ILE A 295 16.07 0.96 -11.03
CA ILE A 295 16.52 1.66 -12.24
C ILE A 295 15.50 1.50 -13.39
N PRO A 296 15.17 0.29 -13.87
CA PRO A 296 14.20 0.14 -14.96
C PRO A 296 12.80 0.62 -14.54
N GLN A 297 12.42 0.41 -13.28
CA GLN A 297 11.14 0.87 -12.73
C GLN A 297 11.00 2.40 -12.79
N LEU A 298 11.97 3.13 -12.24
CA LEU A 298 11.94 4.60 -12.18
C LEU A 298 12.23 5.23 -13.54
N LEU A 299 13.16 4.67 -14.32
CA LEU A 299 13.44 5.14 -15.69
C LEU A 299 12.17 5.07 -16.54
N LEU A 300 11.45 3.95 -16.51
CA LEU A 300 10.25 3.79 -17.31
C LEU A 300 9.10 4.68 -16.78
N ALA A 301 8.82 4.62 -15.48
CA ALA A 301 7.67 5.31 -14.88
C ALA A 301 7.86 6.83 -14.79
N VAL A 302 9.06 7.34 -14.50
CA VAL A 302 9.30 8.77 -14.23
C VAL A 302 9.87 9.50 -15.44
N VAL A 303 10.61 8.82 -16.32
CA VAL A 303 11.29 9.47 -17.45
C VAL A 303 10.63 9.13 -18.79
N VAL A 304 10.68 7.86 -19.20
CA VAL A 304 10.32 7.45 -20.57
C VAL A 304 8.84 7.67 -20.86
N ILE A 305 7.95 7.15 -20.01
CA ILE A 305 6.50 7.25 -20.23
C ILE A 305 6.02 8.71 -20.23
N PRO A 306 6.38 9.55 -19.24
CA PRO A 306 5.99 10.96 -19.25
C PRO A 306 6.47 11.74 -20.47
N LEU A 307 7.72 11.54 -20.92
CA LEU A 307 8.27 12.25 -22.06
C LEU A 307 7.52 11.95 -23.37
N ILE A 308 7.15 10.68 -23.58
CA ILE A 308 6.51 10.23 -24.82
C ILE A 308 5.00 10.49 -24.81
N CYS A 309 4.35 10.22 -23.68
CA CYS A 309 2.89 10.10 -23.62
C CYS A 309 2.21 11.33 -23.00
N ALA A 310 2.85 12.05 -22.07
CA ALA A 310 2.15 13.04 -21.24
C ALA A 310 1.44 14.09 -22.08
N LYS A 311 2.09 14.62 -23.12
CA LYS A 311 1.52 15.66 -23.99
C LYS A 311 0.35 15.19 -24.88
N ARG A 312 0.19 13.87 -25.08
CA ARG A 312 -0.87 13.28 -25.92
C ARG A 312 -2.12 13.01 -25.09
N ASP A 313 -1.95 12.29 -23.98
CA ASP A 313 -3.03 11.95 -23.07
C ASP A 313 -2.46 11.78 -21.65
N LEU A 314 -2.78 12.73 -20.77
CA LEU A 314 -2.31 12.72 -19.40
C LEU A 314 -2.91 11.55 -18.60
N ALA A 315 -4.19 11.22 -18.79
CA ALA A 315 -4.86 10.16 -18.04
C ALA A 315 -4.27 8.79 -18.43
N GLY A 316 -4.13 8.54 -19.73
CA GLY A 316 -3.46 7.35 -20.27
C GLY A 316 -1.99 7.26 -19.83
N THR A 317 -1.29 8.40 -19.73
CA THR A 317 0.08 8.45 -19.21
C THR A 317 0.14 8.01 -17.75
N MET A 318 -0.70 8.57 -16.88
CA MET A 318 -0.75 8.19 -15.46
C MET A 318 -1.09 6.69 -15.28
N LEU A 319 -2.00 6.15 -16.10
CA LEU A 319 -2.28 4.71 -16.14
C LEU A 319 -1.03 3.91 -16.51
N ALA A 320 -0.35 4.27 -17.60
CA ALA A 320 0.87 3.60 -18.05
C ALA A 320 1.99 3.68 -17.00
N GLN A 321 2.15 4.83 -16.33
CA GLN A 321 3.10 4.99 -15.23
C GLN A 321 2.79 4.02 -14.09
N THR A 322 1.52 3.92 -13.68
CA THR A 322 1.09 3.01 -12.61
C THR A 322 1.38 1.56 -12.98
N PHE A 323 1.03 1.17 -14.21
CA PHE A 323 1.24 -0.18 -14.71
C PHE A 323 2.73 -0.53 -14.74
N ALA A 324 3.57 0.35 -15.28
CA ALA A 324 5.02 0.17 -15.31
C ALA A 324 5.61 0.11 -13.89
N PHE A 325 5.18 1.02 -13.01
CA PHE A 325 5.68 1.10 -11.65
C PHE A 325 5.37 -0.17 -10.85
N VAL A 326 4.19 -0.77 -11.04
CA VAL A 326 3.81 -2.03 -10.37
C VAL A 326 4.52 -3.22 -11.02
N THR A 327 4.55 -3.30 -12.35
CA THR A 327 5.12 -4.44 -13.09
C THR A 327 6.62 -4.61 -12.81
N PHE A 328 7.37 -3.52 -12.77
CA PHE A 328 8.80 -3.54 -12.50
C PHE A 328 9.15 -3.37 -11.01
N ASN A 329 8.16 -3.43 -10.11
CA ASN A 329 8.44 -3.36 -8.69
C ASN A 329 9.17 -4.62 -8.22
N LYS A 330 10.21 -4.45 -7.39
CA LYS A 330 10.92 -5.57 -6.75
C LYS A 330 10.11 -6.33 -5.71
N VAL A 331 9.01 -5.76 -5.22
CA VAL A 331 8.05 -6.43 -4.33
C VAL A 331 6.66 -6.30 -4.93
N CYS A 332 6.14 -7.41 -5.44
CA CYS A 332 4.76 -7.53 -5.92
C CYS A 332 4.10 -8.67 -5.16
N THR A 333 3.21 -8.38 -4.22
CA THR A 333 2.57 -9.42 -3.40
C THR A 333 1.09 -9.49 -3.75
N SER A 334 0.55 -10.68 -4.00
CA SER A 334 -0.89 -10.89 -4.05
C SER A 334 -1.33 -11.62 -2.78
N GLN A 335 -2.41 -11.16 -2.16
CA GLN A 335 -3.03 -11.86 -1.04
C GLN A 335 -3.94 -12.95 -1.59
N VAL A 336 -3.35 -14.09 -1.95
CA VAL A 336 -4.14 -15.29 -2.29
C VAL A 336 -4.40 -16.05 -1.00
N SER A 337 -5.68 -16.15 -0.62
CA SER A 337 -6.08 -17.00 0.50
C SER A 337 -5.72 -18.46 0.14
N ALA A 338 -4.89 -19.10 0.97
CA ALA A 338 -4.16 -20.35 0.70
C ALA A 338 -5.02 -21.62 0.47
N ARG A 339 -6.33 -21.50 0.20
CA ARG A 339 -7.22 -22.64 -0.03
C ARG A 339 -7.30 -23.09 -1.49
N LEU A 340 -6.78 -22.31 -2.44
CA LEU A 340 -6.79 -22.69 -3.87
C LEU A 340 -5.61 -23.57 -4.29
N SER A 341 -4.51 -23.58 -3.53
CA SER A 341 -3.31 -24.39 -3.83
C SER A 341 -3.38 -25.82 -3.31
N SER A 342 -4.26 -26.13 -2.35
CA SER A 342 -4.44 -27.48 -1.80
C SER A 342 -5.50 -28.32 -2.52
N GLY A 343 -6.24 -27.74 -3.48
CA GLY A 343 -7.28 -28.43 -4.25
C GLY A 343 -6.86 -29.01 -5.61
N PHE A 344 -5.62 -28.75 -6.06
CA PHE A 344 -5.16 -29.10 -7.41
C PHE A 344 -4.03 -30.14 -7.48
N LEU A 345 -3.62 -30.73 -6.36
CA LEU A 345 -2.82 -31.95 -6.38
C LEU A 345 -3.74 -33.16 -6.37
N ALA A 346 -4.10 -33.59 -7.58
CA ALA A 346 -4.73 -34.88 -7.83
C ALA A 346 -3.96 -35.97 -7.08
N LYS A 347 -4.65 -36.73 -6.23
CA LYS A 347 -4.13 -38.01 -5.71
C LYS A 347 -3.79 -38.90 -6.90
N PRO A 348 -2.56 -39.38 -7.07
CA PRO A 348 -2.31 -40.43 -8.04
C PRO A 348 -2.92 -41.73 -7.50
N HIS A 349 -3.99 -42.19 -8.13
CA HIS A 349 -4.48 -43.55 -7.98
C HIS A 349 -3.60 -44.52 -8.78
N GLY A 350 -3.08 -45.53 -8.10
CA GLY A 350 -2.81 -46.85 -8.68
C GLY A 350 -1.40 -47.10 -9.21
N PHE A 351 -0.59 -47.80 -8.41
CA PHE A 351 0.15 -48.97 -8.90
C PHE A 351 0.26 -50.01 -7.78
N SER A 352 -0.01 -51.25 -8.15
CA SER A 352 -0.16 -52.43 -7.29
C SER A 352 1.19 -53.07 -6.92
N LYS A 353 1.21 -53.68 -5.73
CA LYS A 353 2.05 -54.77 -5.19
C LYS A 353 3.33 -55.18 -5.95
N GLY A 354 4.44 -55.15 -5.23
CA GLY A 354 5.62 -55.99 -5.43
C GLY A 354 6.41 -56.07 -4.12
N ALA A 355 6.45 -57.26 -3.53
CA ALA A 355 7.22 -57.55 -2.33
C ALA A 355 8.70 -57.71 -2.69
N GLU A 356 9.62 -57.21 -1.85
CA GLU A 356 10.89 -57.89 -1.58
C GLU A 356 11.55 -57.33 -0.32
N SER A 357 11.87 -58.26 0.56
CA SER A 357 12.63 -58.12 1.80
C SER A 357 14.11 -57.92 1.52
N LEU A 358 14.78 -57.01 2.23
CA LEU A 358 16.22 -57.09 2.47
C LEU A 358 16.54 -56.49 3.85
N ASP A 359 17.09 -57.35 4.69
CA ASP A 359 17.59 -57.11 6.04
C ASP A 359 18.91 -56.33 6.06
N ALA A 360 19.21 -55.84 7.27
CA ALA A 360 20.53 -55.68 7.90
C ALA A 360 21.18 -54.27 7.96
N THR A 361 21.13 -53.74 9.19
CA THR A 361 22.24 -53.19 9.99
C THR A 361 23.00 -51.95 9.50
N ASN A 362 22.81 -50.81 10.19
CA ASN A 362 23.83 -50.30 11.12
C ASN A 362 23.33 -49.12 11.98
N SER A 363 23.82 -49.13 13.22
CA SER A 363 23.49 -48.28 14.38
C SER A 363 23.72 -46.78 14.19
N CYS A 364 22.91 -45.95 14.86
CA CYS A 364 23.41 -45.06 15.91
C CYS A 364 22.28 -44.49 16.79
N ALA A 365 22.61 -44.39 18.08
CA ALA A 365 21.74 -44.21 19.22
C ALA A 365 21.19 -42.78 19.41
N GLY A 366 20.05 -42.70 20.10
CA GLY A 366 19.85 -41.73 21.17
C GLY A 366 18.99 -40.49 20.86
N CYS A 367 17.68 -40.61 21.07
CA CYS A 367 16.92 -39.57 21.79
C CYS A 367 15.57 -40.10 22.25
N ASP A 368 15.48 -40.36 23.55
CA ASP A 368 14.26 -40.69 24.26
C ASP A 368 13.26 -39.52 24.23
N SER A 369 12.02 -39.91 24.01
CA SER A 369 10.81 -39.12 24.17
C SER A 369 10.46 -39.04 25.67
N ALA A 370 10.51 -37.85 26.26
CA ALA A 370 9.64 -37.46 27.39
C ALA A 370 9.88 -36.00 27.78
N LYS A 371 8.78 -35.24 27.86
CA LYS A 371 8.59 -33.86 28.38
C LYS A 371 8.36 -32.79 27.30
N HIS A 372 7.11 -32.65 26.88
CA HIS A 372 6.42 -31.36 26.78
C HIS A 372 4.92 -31.57 26.52
N HIS A 373 4.21 -32.00 27.57
CA HIS A 373 2.75 -31.86 27.69
C HIS A 373 2.50 -31.09 28.98
N HIS A 374 2.60 -29.76 28.92
CA HIS A 374 2.02 -28.79 29.89
C HIS A 374 2.55 -27.39 29.56
N LEU A 375 1.89 -26.67 28.63
CA LEU A 375 1.89 -25.19 28.57
C LEU A 375 0.96 -24.69 27.43
N TYR A 376 -0.28 -25.18 27.43
CA TYR A 376 -1.38 -24.61 26.63
C TYR A 376 -2.65 -24.60 27.48
N SER A 377 -2.70 -23.72 28.49
CA SER A 377 -3.96 -23.46 29.23
C SER A 377 -3.97 -22.16 30.05
N ILE A 378 -3.18 -21.14 29.72
CA ILE A 378 -3.28 -19.84 30.41
C ILE A 378 -3.13 -18.74 29.36
N LEU A 379 -4.27 -18.28 28.82
CA LEU A 379 -4.57 -16.90 28.37
C LEU A 379 -5.93 -16.86 27.66
N GLN A 380 -6.95 -17.53 28.23
CA GLN A 380 -8.30 -17.51 27.69
C GLN A 380 -9.32 -17.57 28.83
N THR A 381 -9.48 -16.45 29.54
CA THR A 381 -10.56 -16.03 30.47
C THR A 381 -10.00 -14.78 31.19
N ASP A 382 -10.64 -13.63 31.37
CA ASP A 382 -12.06 -13.31 31.48
C ASP A 382 -12.36 -11.89 30.97
N HIS A 383 -13.45 -11.77 30.22
CA HIS A 383 -14.24 -10.55 30.12
C HIS A 383 -15.23 -10.54 31.28
N HIS A 384 -14.97 -9.77 32.34
CA HIS A 384 -16.04 -9.24 33.19
C HIS A 384 -15.58 -7.94 33.87
N ALA A 385 -16.40 -6.91 33.71
CA ALA A 385 -16.23 -5.60 34.31
C ALA A 385 -16.38 -5.65 35.83
N LEU A 386 -15.47 -5.02 36.56
CA LEU A 386 -15.71 -4.50 37.91
C LEU A 386 -14.96 -3.17 38.06
N PHE A 387 -15.73 -2.08 38.06
CA PHE A 387 -15.31 -0.81 38.65
C PHE A 387 -15.37 -0.95 40.17
N THR A 388 -14.26 -0.70 40.87
CA THR A 388 -14.30 -0.24 42.26
C THR A 388 -13.24 0.82 42.52
N ASN A 389 -13.68 1.82 43.28
CA ASN A 389 -12.98 3.02 43.75
C ASN A 389 -11.67 2.74 44.51
N ASN A 390 -10.82 3.77 44.51
CA ASN A 390 -9.64 4.03 45.34
C ASN A 390 -8.30 3.50 44.80
N GLY A 391 -7.47 4.44 44.35
CA GLY A 391 -6.13 4.19 43.86
C GLY A 391 -5.06 4.11 44.96
N ARG A 392 -4.01 3.35 44.67
CA ARG A 392 -2.58 3.71 44.80
C ARG A 392 -1.74 2.57 44.22
N LEU A 393 -0.70 2.92 43.47
CA LEU A 393 0.32 2.01 42.94
C LEU A 393 1.40 1.77 44.02
N GLU A 394 1.80 0.52 44.21
CA GLU A 394 2.99 0.10 44.96
C GLU A 394 3.83 -0.85 44.08
N PRO A 395 5.17 -0.67 44.00
CA PRO A 395 6.03 -1.45 43.10
C PRO A 395 6.52 -2.76 43.76
N ALA A 396 6.42 -3.87 43.03
CA ALA A 396 6.99 -5.16 43.45
C ALA A 396 8.51 -5.21 43.23
N LYS A 397 9.26 -5.56 44.29
CA LYS A 397 10.72 -5.72 44.32
C LYS A 397 11.20 -6.92 43.48
N PRO A 398 12.38 -6.85 42.82
CA PRO A 398 12.97 -7.99 42.13
C PRO A 398 13.75 -8.91 43.10
N LYS A 399 13.62 -10.23 42.90
CA LYS A 399 14.46 -11.25 43.55
C LYS A 399 15.84 -11.29 42.89
N GLN A 400 16.89 -11.12 43.69
CA GLN A 400 18.30 -11.32 43.32
C GLN A 400 18.61 -12.81 43.10
N CYS A 401 19.31 -13.13 42.02
CA CYS A 401 20.20 -14.29 41.94
C CYS A 401 21.62 -13.77 41.66
N ASN A 402 22.53 -14.02 42.60
CA ASN A 402 23.96 -13.74 42.48
C ASN A 402 24.65 -14.87 41.73
N SER A 403 25.46 -14.54 40.72
CA SER A 403 26.68 -15.30 40.40
C SER A 403 27.71 -14.35 39.78
N HIS A 404 28.80 -14.16 40.51
CA HIS A 404 30.00 -13.45 40.07
C HIS A 404 30.74 -14.24 38.97
N HIS A 405 31.09 -13.58 37.87
CA HIS A 405 32.45 -13.60 37.33
C HIS A 405 32.67 -12.47 36.31
N ASN A 406 33.79 -11.77 36.48
CA ASN A 406 34.28 -10.64 35.68
C ASN A 406 34.76 -11.08 34.29
N GLY A 407 34.58 -10.23 33.27
CA GLY A 407 35.30 -10.34 32.00
C GLY A 407 34.72 -9.49 30.86
N ALA A 408 35.28 -8.29 30.68
CA ALA A 408 35.36 -7.42 29.50
C ALA A 408 34.36 -7.52 28.32
N ALA A 409 33.88 -6.34 27.94
CA ALA A 409 33.00 -5.98 26.83
C ALA A 409 33.36 -6.56 25.45
N GLN A 410 32.34 -7.07 24.75
CA GLN A 410 32.14 -6.88 23.31
C GLN A 410 30.67 -7.12 22.94
N GLU A 411 29.93 -6.05 22.64
CA GLU A 411 28.54 -6.13 22.15
C GLU A 411 28.51 -6.83 20.78
N SER A 412 27.88 -8.01 20.73
CA SER A 412 27.48 -8.66 19.50
C SER A 412 25.97 -8.87 19.53
N ILE A 413 25.28 -8.19 18.61
CA ILE A 413 23.83 -8.25 18.42
C ILE A 413 23.51 -9.59 17.73
N LEU A 414 23.04 -10.56 18.52
CA LEU A 414 22.54 -11.85 18.02
C LEU A 414 21.04 -11.72 17.70
N TYR A 415 20.72 -11.62 16.41
CA TYR A 415 19.39 -11.85 15.86
C TYR A 415 19.06 -13.34 15.99
N SER A 416 18.22 -13.72 16.95
CA SER A 416 17.57 -15.03 16.97
C SER A 416 16.29 -14.95 16.13
N GLY A 417 16.31 -15.64 15.00
CA GLY A 417 15.13 -15.85 14.17
C GLY A 417 14.18 -16.84 14.84
N GLU A 418 13.08 -16.34 15.38
CA GLU A 418 11.96 -17.19 15.76
C GLU A 418 11.18 -17.63 14.52
N LYS A 419 11.26 -18.94 14.27
CA LYS A 419 10.41 -19.69 13.35
C LYS A 419 8.95 -19.48 13.73
N GLN A 420 8.20 -18.74 12.93
CA GLN A 420 6.77 -18.99 12.81
C GLN A 420 6.52 -19.77 11.52
N VAL A 421 6.12 -21.02 11.72
CA VAL A 421 5.52 -21.89 10.71
C VAL A 421 4.16 -21.29 10.38
N TRP A 422 3.95 -20.97 9.10
CA TRP A 422 2.67 -20.53 8.52
C TRP A 422 2.33 -21.43 7.34
#